data_AF-A0A428T267-F1
#
_entry.id   AF-A0A428T267-F1
#
_cell.length_a   1.000
_cell.length_b   1.000
_cell.length_c   1.000
_cell.angle_alpha   90.00
_cell.angle_beta   90.00
_cell.angle_gamma   90.00
#
_symmetry.space_group_name_H-M   'P 1'
#
loop_
_entity.id
_entity.type
_entity.pdbx_description
1 polymer ?
#
loop_
_entity_poly.entity_id
_entity_poly.type
_entity_poly.pdbx_seq_one_letter_code
_entity_poly.pdbx_strand_id
1 'polypeptide(L)'
;MGIRGFGSPYAMDRFNPMPTSDEYLQQANGSLLTLVQIETQSALDNLEEIAAVEGIDLLFVGPFDLGNSISHPIINGEIKPELREAIYKVLEVSHKAGKKCGIYSGSGERAKEYIEAGFDMVHVGLKESEDSRTEERSAMAQALAQEQPSITPRHNVTS
;
A
#
# COMPACT_ATOMS: atom_id res chain seq x y z
N MET A 1 6.60 6.53 20.65
CA MET A 1 8.02 6.20 20.95
C MET A 1 8.47 5.03 20.08
N GLY A 2 9.77 4.92 19.75
CA GLY A 2 10.32 3.82 18.93
C GLY A 2 11.77 3.50 19.30
N ILE A 3 12.35 2.47 18.68
CA ILE A 3 13.70 1.95 18.98
C ILE A 3 14.70 2.10 17.81
N ARG A 4 14.45 3.05 16.90
CA ARG A 4 15.31 3.30 15.72
C ARG A 4 16.71 3.74 16.17
N GLY A 5 17.73 2.99 15.78
CA GLY A 5 19.14 3.36 16.03
C GLY A 5 19.57 4.60 15.25
N PHE A 6 20.51 5.36 15.81
CA PHE A 6 21.10 6.53 15.17
C PHE A 6 22.32 6.14 14.34
N GLY A 7 22.31 6.47 13.06
CA GLY A 7 23.40 6.20 12.12
C GLY A 7 23.99 7.48 11.51
N SER A 8 25.10 7.33 10.79
CA SER A 8 25.76 8.43 10.08
C SER A 8 24.80 9.15 9.10
N PRO A 9 24.95 10.48 8.89
CA PRO A 9 24.01 11.32 8.16
C PRO A 9 23.84 11.06 6.64
N TYR A 10 24.22 9.89 6.11
CA TYR A 10 24.18 9.58 4.67
C TYR A 10 22.80 9.70 4.01
N ALA A 11 21.72 9.60 4.80
CA ALA A 11 20.37 9.75 4.29
C ALA A 11 20.04 11.21 3.91
N MET A 12 20.58 12.20 4.64
CA MET A 12 20.28 13.62 4.42
C MET A 12 20.82 14.12 3.08
N ASP A 13 22.01 13.63 2.69
CA ASP A 13 22.69 13.99 1.43
C ASP A 13 21.91 13.59 0.16
N ARG A 14 20.82 12.82 0.29
CA ARG A 14 19.97 12.38 -0.83
C ARG A 14 18.79 13.31 -1.12
N PHE A 15 18.56 14.32 -0.28
CA PHE A 15 17.47 15.27 -0.45
C PHE A 15 17.99 16.62 -0.96
N ASN A 16 17.17 17.31 -1.76
CA ASN A 16 17.45 18.67 -2.21
C ASN A 16 16.19 19.55 -2.03
N PRO A 17 16.24 20.63 -1.22
CA PRO A 17 17.40 21.05 -0.43
C PRO A 17 17.77 20.03 0.65
N MET A 18 19.06 19.94 0.97
CA MET A 18 19.56 19.05 2.02
C MET A 18 19.13 19.59 3.38
N PRO A 19 18.45 18.81 4.23
CA PRO A 19 18.07 19.25 5.57
C PRO A 19 19.29 19.31 6.49
N THR A 20 19.20 20.15 7.52
CA THR A 20 20.12 20.11 8.66
C THR A 20 19.91 18.84 9.50
N SER A 21 20.89 18.51 10.34
CA SER A 21 20.79 17.36 11.25
C SER A 21 19.59 17.45 12.20
N ASP A 22 19.30 18.66 12.70
CA ASP A 22 18.19 18.89 13.62
C ASP A 22 16.84 18.76 12.90
N GLU A 23 16.71 19.34 11.70
CA GLU A 23 15.50 19.20 10.88
C GLU A 23 15.23 17.73 10.56
N TYR A 24 16.26 16.96 10.21
CA TYR A 24 16.11 15.54 9.96
C TYR A 24 15.65 14.78 11.22
N LEU A 25 16.26 15.02 12.37
CA LEU A 25 15.88 14.35 13.62
C LEU A 25 14.43 14.67 14.03
N GLN A 26 13.96 15.88 13.76
CA GLN A 26 12.58 16.30 14.07
C GLN A 26 11.56 15.73 13.08
N GLN A 27 11.89 15.65 11.79
CA GLN A 27 10.92 15.32 10.74
C GLN A 27 10.94 13.83 10.35
N ALA A 28 12.10 13.17 10.43
CA ALA A 28 12.30 11.87 9.80
C ALA A 28 11.33 10.80 10.29
N ASN A 29 10.91 10.82 11.57
CA ASN A 29 9.97 9.84 12.09
C ASN A 29 8.54 10.08 11.58
N GLY A 30 8.14 11.34 11.36
CA GLY A 30 6.82 11.69 10.85
C GLY A 30 6.66 11.46 9.34
N SER A 31 7.78 11.40 8.61
CA SER A 31 7.80 11.19 7.16
C SER A 31 7.84 9.72 6.74
N LEU A 32 7.79 8.76 7.67
CA LEU A 32 7.77 7.32 7.36
C LEU A 32 6.34 6.82 7.21
N LEU A 33 6.12 6.01 6.17
CA LEU A 33 4.89 5.23 6.00
C LEU A 33 5.16 3.78 6.39
N THR A 34 4.29 3.22 7.22
CA THR A 34 4.33 1.80 7.62
C THR A 34 3.21 1.04 6.92
N LEU A 35 3.60 0.17 5.99
CA LEU A 35 2.71 -0.71 5.24
C LEU A 35 2.88 -2.14 5.76
N VAL A 36 1.78 -2.83 6.04
CA VAL A 36 1.79 -4.26 6.39
C VAL A 36 1.12 -5.08 5.30
N GLN A 37 1.73 -6.20 4.93
CA GLN A 37 1.14 -7.08 3.92
C GLN A 37 0.15 -8.06 4.54
N ILE A 38 -1.04 -8.13 3.95
CA ILE A 38 -2.09 -9.09 4.27
C ILE A 38 -2.09 -10.15 3.18
N GLU A 39 -1.36 -11.23 3.43
CA GLU A 39 -1.07 -12.27 2.44
C GLU A 39 -1.17 -13.70 2.99
N THR A 40 -1.69 -13.86 4.21
CA THR A 40 -1.85 -15.17 4.86
C THR A 40 -3.22 -15.33 5.51
N GLN A 41 -3.65 -16.57 5.69
CA GLN A 41 -4.87 -16.90 6.44
C GLN A 41 -4.83 -16.33 7.86
N SER A 42 -3.70 -16.46 8.55
CA SER A 42 -3.55 -15.92 9.91
C SER A 42 -3.67 -14.39 9.93
N ALA A 43 -3.19 -13.68 8.90
CA ALA A 43 -3.40 -12.24 8.79
C ALA A 43 -4.89 -11.89 8.57
N LEU A 44 -5.63 -12.68 7.79
CA LEU A 44 -7.09 -12.51 7.64
C LEU A 44 -7.87 -12.78 8.92
N ASP A 45 -7.44 -13.77 9.69
CA ASP A 45 -8.07 -14.16 10.95
C ASP A 45 -7.89 -13.07 12.04
N ASN A 46 -6.80 -12.30 11.96
CA ASN A 46 -6.46 -11.22 12.89
C ASN A 46 -6.62 -9.82 12.26
N LEU A 47 -7.32 -9.72 11.12
CA LEU A 47 -7.30 -8.54 10.26
C LEU A 47 -7.70 -7.25 10.99
N GLU A 48 -8.77 -7.31 11.78
CA GLU A 48 -9.28 -6.17 12.56
C GLU A 48 -8.31 -5.76 13.65
N GLU A 49 -7.63 -6.72 14.29
CA GLU A 49 -6.62 -6.46 15.31
C GLU A 49 -5.39 -5.79 14.71
N ILE A 50 -4.90 -6.25 13.55
CA ILE A 50 -3.75 -5.60 12.89
C ILE A 50 -4.15 -4.21 12.40
N ALA A 51 -5.37 -4.04 11.85
CA ALA A 51 -5.84 -2.74 11.37
C ALA A 51 -5.91 -1.69 12.50
N ALA A 52 -6.25 -2.14 13.72
CA ALA A 52 -6.32 -1.30 14.91
C ALA A 52 -4.94 -0.88 15.48
N VAL A 53 -3.83 -1.49 15.04
CA VAL A 53 -2.50 -1.14 15.54
C VAL A 53 -2.14 0.31 15.19
N GLU A 54 -1.82 1.08 16.22
CA GLU A 54 -1.28 2.44 16.06
C GLU A 54 0.11 2.36 15.40
N GLY A 55 0.35 3.22 14.42
CA GLY A 55 1.61 3.22 13.67
C GLY A 55 1.46 2.68 12.25
N ILE A 56 0.53 1.77 11.98
CA ILE A 56 0.24 1.26 10.63
C ILE A 56 -0.57 2.29 9.84
N ASP A 57 -0.09 2.66 8.65
CA ASP A 57 -0.74 3.62 7.75
C ASP A 57 -1.61 2.94 6.69
N LEU A 58 -1.17 1.78 6.21
CA LEU A 58 -1.80 1.08 5.10
C LEU A 58 -1.68 -0.44 5.24
N LEU A 59 -2.77 -1.14 4.93
CA LEU A 59 -2.79 -2.59 4.76
C LEU A 59 -2.68 -2.88 3.26
N PHE A 60 -1.72 -3.71 2.88
CA PHE A 60 -1.40 -3.99 1.49
C PHE A 60 -1.72 -5.44 1.17
N VAL A 61 -2.55 -5.70 0.16
CA VAL A 61 -2.94 -7.05 -0.23
C VAL A 61 -1.95 -7.62 -1.25
N GLY A 62 -1.35 -8.77 -0.92
CA GLY A 62 -0.58 -9.62 -1.83
C GLY A 62 -1.47 -10.75 -2.35
N PRO A 63 -2.19 -10.60 -3.48
CA PRO A 63 -3.26 -11.52 -3.85
C PRO A 63 -2.77 -12.91 -4.25
N PHE A 64 -1.54 -13.05 -4.73
CA PHE A 64 -0.96 -14.35 -5.09
C PHE A 64 -0.66 -15.19 -3.84
N ASP A 65 0.08 -14.63 -2.89
CA ASP A 65 0.40 -15.29 -1.63
C ASP A 65 -0.84 -15.50 -0.76
N LEU A 66 -1.76 -14.51 -0.72
CA LEU A 66 -3.03 -14.67 -0.05
C LEU A 66 -3.83 -15.84 -0.63
N GLY A 67 -3.96 -15.90 -1.96
CA GLY A 67 -4.63 -16.99 -2.66
C GLY A 67 -4.02 -18.35 -2.33
N ASN A 68 -2.69 -18.46 -2.35
CA ASN A 68 -2.00 -19.68 -1.94
C ASN A 68 -2.31 -20.04 -0.48
N SER A 69 -2.25 -19.06 0.43
CA SER A 69 -2.44 -19.30 1.86
C SER A 69 -3.85 -19.73 2.22
N ILE A 70 -4.87 -19.27 1.49
CA ILE A 70 -6.28 -19.64 1.73
C ILE A 70 -6.76 -20.80 0.85
N SER A 71 -5.85 -21.46 0.12
CA SER A 71 -6.16 -22.56 -0.83
C SER A 71 -7.00 -22.17 -2.06
N HIS A 72 -7.01 -20.88 -2.42
CA HIS A 72 -7.61 -20.34 -3.63
C HIS A 72 -6.56 -19.64 -4.51
N PRO A 73 -5.55 -20.37 -5.03
CA PRO A 73 -4.45 -19.78 -5.79
C PRO A 73 -4.94 -19.14 -7.09
N ILE A 74 -4.26 -18.08 -7.52
CA ILE A 74 -4.47 -17.49 -8.85
C ILE A 74 -3.78 -18.37 -9.89
N ILE A 75 -4.57 -19.03 -10.72
CA ILE A 75 -4.09 -19.88 -11.81
C ILE A 75 -4.54 -19.25 -13.13
N ASN A 76 -3.61 -19.08 -14.07
CA ASN A 76 -3.88 -18.43 -15.36
C ASN A 76 -4.54 -17.05 -15.26
N GLY A 77 -4.29 -16.31 -14.17
CA GLY A 77 -4.84 -14.99 -13.90
C GLY A 77 -6.26 -14.98 -13.30
N GLU A 78 -6.90 -16.13 -13.14
CA GLU A 78 -8.24 -16.26 -12.54
C GLU A 78 -8.20 -16.00 -11.03
N ILE A 79 -9.04 -15.08 -10.54
CA ILE A 79 -9.31 -14.90 -9.09
C ILE A 79 -10.62 -15.60 -8.79
N LYS A 80 -10.58 -16.59 -7.89
CA LYS A 80 -11.79 -17.26 -7.42
C LYS A 80 -12.61 -16.36 -6.48
N PRO A 81 -13.93 -16.56 -6.36
CA PRO A 81 -14.80 -15.75 -5.50
C PRO A 81 -14.27 -15.60 -4.07
N GLU A 82 -13.73 -16.66 -3.48
CA GLU A 82 -13.25 -16.65 -2.09
C GLU A 82 -12.03 -15.74 -1.89
N LEU A 83 -11.10 -15.74 -2.86
CA LEU A 83 -9.99 -14.80 -2.85
C LEU A 83 -10.46 -13.37 -3.12
N ARG A 84 -11.45 -13.19 -4.01
CA ARG A 84 -12.04 -11.86 -4.23
C ARG A 84 -12.68 -11.33 -2.96
N GLU A 85 -13.48 -12.14 -2.27
CA GLU A 85 -14.10 -11.76 -0.99
C GLU A 85 -13.05 -11.41 0.07
N ALA A 86 -11.97 -12.20 0.18
CA ALA A 86 -10.87 -11.89 1.09
C ALA A 86 -10.19 -10.54 0.76
N ILE A 87 -9.91 -10.27 -0.52
CA ILE A 87 -9.34 -8.99 -0.98
C ILE A 87 -10.23 -7.80 -0.57
N TYR A 88 -11.54 -7.90 -0.81
CA TYR A 88 -12.47 -6.81 -0.50
C TYR A 88 -12.77 -6.69 0.99
N LYS A 89 -12.67 -7.77 1.77
CA LYS A 89 -12.69 -7.71 3.24
C LYS A 89 -11.54 -6.85 3.77
N VAL A 90 -10.33 -7.00 3.23
CA VAL A 90 -9.18 -6.18 3.63
C VAL A 90 -9.42 -4.71 3.33
N LEU A 91 -9.97 -4.38 2.16
CA LEU A 91 -10.37 -3.02 1.82
C LEU A 91 -11.34 -2.42 2.83
N GLU A 92 -12.45 -3.13 3.10
CA GLU A 92 -13.48 -2.68 4.04
C GLU A 92 -12.91 -2.44 5.45
N VAL A 93 -12.16 -3.41 5.99
CA VAL A 93 -11.61 -3.31 7.35
C VAL A 93 -10.57 -2.21 7.45
N SER A 94 -9.74 -2.03 6.42
CA SER A 94 -8.75 -0.94 6.37
C SER A 94 -9.44 0.41 6.50
N HIS A 95 -10.43 0.67 5.65
CA HIS A 95 -11.16 1.95 5.66
C HIS A 95 -11.96 2.15 6.94
N LYS A 96 -12.59 1.10 7.47
CA LYS A 96 -13.29 1.14 8.76
C LYS A 96 -12.36 1.51 9.92
N ALA A 97 -11.10 1.07 9.88
CA ALA A 97 -10.07 1.43 10.85
C ALA A 97 -9.41 2.80 10.57
N GLY A 98 -9.88 3.54 9.55
CA GLY A 98 -9.30 4.81 9.13
C GLY A 98 -7.91 4.68 8.48
N LYS A 99 -7.56 3.47 8.01
CA LYS A 99 -6.29 3.17 7.35
C LYS A 99 -6.49 3.10 5.84
N LYS A 100 -5.42 3.33 5.09
CA LYS A 100 -5.43 3.19 3.63
C LYS A 100 -5.36 1.72 3.24
N CYS A 101 -5.86 1.38 2.05
CA CYS A 101 -5.74 0.02 1.53
C CYS A 101 -4.97 0.02 0.20
N GLY A 102 -3.99 -0.88 0.08
CA GLY A 102 -3.22 -1.07 -1.13
C GLY A 102 -3.36 -2.48 -1.69
N ILE A 103 -3.10 -2.66 -2.98
CA ILE A 103 -3.10 -3.97 -3.63
C ILE A 103 -2.12 -4.04 -4.81
N TYR A 104 -1.57 -5.23 -5.03
CA TYR A 104 -0.87 -5.56 -6.28
C TYR A 104 -1.85 -5.96 -7.39
N SER A 105 -1.66 -5.38 -8.58
CA SER A 105 -2.38 -5.74 -9.79
C SER A 105 -1.42 -6.22 -10.88
N GLY A 106 -1.72 -7.36 -11.49
CA GLY A 106 -0.96 -7.93 -12.61
C GLY A 106 -1.41 -7.44 -14.00
N SER A 107 -2.38 -6.53 -14.09
CA SER A 107 -2.79 -5.89 -15.36
C SER A 107 -3.38 -4.50 -15.13
N GLY A 108 -3.45 -3.69 -16.21
CA GLY A 108 -4.04 -2.36 -16.19
C GLY A 108 -5.56 -2.37 -15.96
N GLU A 109 -6.29 -3.33 -16.55
CA GLU A 109 -7.73 -3.47 -16.38
C GLU A 109 -8.09 -3.76 -14.93
N ARG A 110 -7.38 -4.70 -14.30
CA ARG A 110 -7.55 -5.00 -12.88
C ARG A 110 -7.19 -3.82 -11.99
N ALA A 111 -6.14 -3.08 -12.35
CA ALA A 111 -5.74 -1.92 -11.59
C ALA A 111 -6.87 -0.88 -11.58
N LYS A 112 -7.50 -0.65 -12.73
CA LYS A 112 -8.68 0.19 -12.85
C LYS A 112 -9.84 -0.31 -12.00
N GLU A 113 -10.17 -1.60 -12.03
CA GLU A 113 -11.21 -2.18 -11.16
C GLU A 113 -10.94 -1.92 -9.67
N TYR A 114 -9.68 -2.07 -9.22
CA TYR A 114 -9.32 -1.81 -7.82
C TYR A 114 -9.41 -0.33 -7.46
N ILE A 115 -9.00 0.57 -8.36
CA ILE A 115 -9.15 2.03 -8.14
C ILE A 115 -10.63 2.39 -8.02
N GLU A 116 -11.47 1.89 -8.93
CA GLU A 116 -12.93 2.12 -8.91
C GLU A 116 -13.59 1.52 -7.66
N ALA A 117 -13.05 0.42 -7.14
CA ALA A 117 -13.50 -0.17 -5.88
C ALA A 117 -13.09 0.63 -4.64
N GLY A 118 -12.12 1.57 -4.75
CA GLY A 118 -11.69 2.44 -3.66
C GLY A 118 -10.34 2.09 -3.03
N PHE A 119 -9.52 1.25 -3.66
CA PHE A 119 -8.14 1.06 -3.19
C PHE A 119 -7.34 2.36 -3.33
N ASP A 120 -6.68 2.79 -2.26
CA ASP A 120 -5.92 4.06 -2.20
C ASP A 120 -4.55 3.96 -2.88
N MET A 121 -4.01 2.75 -3.00
CA MET A 121 -2.73 2.47 -3.63
C MET A 121 -2.84 1.21 -4.49
N VAL A 122 -2.51 1.31 -5.78
CA VAL A 122 -2.45 0.14 -6.66
C VAL A 122 -1.06 0.03 -7.26
N HIS A 123 -0.34 -1.03 -6.90
CA HIS A 123 0.92 -1.37 -7.55
C HIS A 123 0.61 -2.15 -8.82
N VAL A 124 0.78 -1.51 -9.96
CA VAL A 124 0.65 -2.17 -11.28
C VAL A 124 2.00 -2.77 -11.64
N GLY A 125 2.08 -4.10 -11.69
CA GLY A 125 3.30 -4.82 -12.01
C GLY A 125 3.18 -5.66 -13.28
N LEU A 126 4.28 -5.70 -14.03
CA LEU A 126 4.37 -6.24 -15.38
C LEU A 126 4.33 -7.78 -15.48
N LYS A 127 3.76 -8.22 -16.62
CA LYS A 127 4.24 -9.36 -17.42
C LYS A 127 5.25 -8.80 -18.42
N GLU A 128 6.42 -9.42 -18.60
CA GLU A 128 7.62 -8.90 -19.32
C GLU A 128 7.47 -8.64 -20.85
N SER A 129 6.36 -8.11 -21.35
CA SER A 129 6.23 -7.73 -22.77
C SER A 129 6.23 -6.21 -22.98
N GLU A 130 6.85 -5.77 -24.06
CA GLU A 130 7.00 -4.35 -24.44
C GLU A 130 5.67 -3.59 -24.53
N ASP A 131 4.61 -4.28 -24.92
CA ASP A 131 3.24 -3.75 -25.11
C ASP A 131 2.57 -3.36 -23.78
N SER A 132 2.79 -4.17 -22.74
CA SER A 132 2.13 -3.98 -21.43
C SER A 132 2.54 -2.67 -20.74
N ARG A 133 3.75 -2.15 -20.98
CA ARG A 133 4.21 -0.85 -20.42
C ARG A 133 3.43 0.35 -20.94
N THR A 134 2.91 0.27 -22.17
CA THR A 134 2.13 1.35 -22.77
C THR A 134 0.71 1.38 -22.21
N GLU A 135 0.12 0.19 -22.04
CA GLU A 135 -1.19 0.02 -21.39
C GLU A 135 -1.16 0.47 -19.93
N GLU A 136 -0.12 0.11 -19.18
CA GLU A 136 0.10 0.55 -17.79
C GLU A 136 0.13 2.07 -17.66
N ARG A 137 0.91 2.74 -18.52
CA ARG A 137 0.99 4.21 -18.52
C ARG A 137 -0.35 4.85 -18.86
N SER A 138 -1.10 4.27 -19.78
CA SER A 138 -2.44 4.73 -20.14
C SER A 138 -3.43 4.56 -18.99
N ALA A 139 -3.46 3.38 -18.35
CA ALA A 139 -4.30 3.11 -17.19
C ALA A 139 -3.97 4.02 -16.00
N MET A 140 -2.67 4.21 -15.72
CA MET A 140 -2.21 5.09 -14.66
C MET A 140 -2.55 6.56 -14.96
N ALA A 141 -2.40 7.02 -16.21
CA ALA A 141 -2.81 8.36 -16.61
C ALA A 141 -4.34 8.59 -16.50
N GLN A 142 -5.15 7.58 -16.83
CA GLN A 142 -6.61 7.65 -16.66
C GLN A 142 -7.01 7.68 -15.18
N ALA A 143 -6.31 6.93 -14.32
CA ALA A 143 -6.54 6.90 -12.89
C ALA A 143 -6.15 8.22 -12.20
N LEU A 144 -5.01 8.80 -12.58
CA LEU A 144 -4.49 10.06 -12.04
C LEU A 144 -5.29 11.30 -12.49
N ALA A 145 -6.19 11.16 -13.47
CA ALA A 145 -7.10 12.23 -13.88
C ALA A 145 -8.27 12.45 -12.90
N GLN A 146 -8.41 11.58 -11.89
CA GLN A 146 -9.34 11.77 -10.77
C GLN A 146 -8.59 12.40 -9.59
N GLU A 147 -9.16 13.46 -8.97
CA GLU A 147 -8.52 14.21 -7.89
C GLU A 147 -8.06 13.28 -6.76
N GLN A 148 -6.75 13.22 -6.51
CA GLN A 148 -6.23 12.49 -5.36
C GLN A 148 -6.54 13.26 -4.08
N PRO A 149 -7.14 12.63 -3.06
CA PRO A 149 -7.29 13.27 -1.76
C PRO A 149 -5.92 13.60 -1.18
N SER A 150 -5.80 14.76 -0.57
CA SER A 150 -4.54 15.20 0.04
C SER A 150 -4.08 14.23 1.12
N ILE A 151 -2.85 13.74 1.00
CA ILE A 151 -2.18 13.02 2.08
C ILE A 151 -1.91 14.06 3.17
N THR A 152 -2.68 14.02 4.25
CA THR A 152 -2.40 14.84 5.43
C THR A 152 -1.31 14.14 6.23
N PRO A 153 -0.11 14.74 6.39
CA PRO A 153 0.93 14.15 7.22
C PRO A 153 0.45 13.96 8.66
N ARG A 154 0.91 12.92 9.35
CA ARG A 154 0.65 12.78 10.80
C ARG A 154 1.20 14.01 11.51
N HIS A 155 0.29 14.79 12.09
CA HIS A 155 0.47 15.85 13.10
C HIS A 155 1.78 16.67 13.06
N ASN A 156 1.63 17.98 12.82
CA ASN A 156 2.50 18.99 13.45
C ASN A 156 2.38 18.83 14.97
N VAL A 157 3.24 18.03 15.59
CA VAL A 157 3.45 18.08 17.03
C VAL A 157 4.28 19.33 17.29
N THR A 158 3.60 20.46 17.47
CA THR A 158 4.18 21.59 18.20
C THR A 158 4.40 21.14 19.64
N SER A 159 5.66 20.89 19.98
CA SER A 159 6.16 20.91 21.35
C SER A 159 7.04 22.13 21.53
#